data_AF-A0A553JYW8-F1
#
_entry.id   AF-A0A553JYW8-F1
#
_cell.length_a   1.000
_cell.length_b   1.000
_cell.length_c   1.000
_cell.angle_alpha   90.00
_cell.angle_beta   90.00
_cell.angle_gamma   90.00
#
_symmetry.space_group_name_H-M   'P 1'
#
loop_
_entity.id
_entity.type
_entity.pdbx_description
1 polymer ?
#
loop_
_entity_poly.entity_id
_entity_poly.type
_entity_poly.pdbx_seq_one_letter_code
_entity_poly.pdbx_strand_id
1 'polypeptide(L)' 'MIRTYKVMLLPNNKQKTKLFQCAGVARWAYNFALAQQQENDKQGGKFLSDGELRKRLTQLKQTKEYSWLN' A
#
# COMPACT_ATOMS: atom_id res chain seq x y z
N MET A 1 -31.32 -21.20 -0.21
CA MET A 1 -31.26 -19.93 0.56
C MET A 1 -29.91 -19.85 1.25
N ILE A 2 -29.02 -18.94 0.83
CA ILE A 2 -27.70 -18.79 1.45
C ILE A 2 -27.86 -17.98 2.75
N ARG A 3 -27.41 -18.53 3.88
CA ARG A 3 -27.35 -17.80 5.16
C ARG A 3 -25.98 -17.16 5.30
N THR A 4 -25.93 -15.89 5.68
CA THR A 4 -24.69 -15.16 5.94
C THR A 4 -24.69 -14.59 7.35
N TYR A 5 -23.49 -14.43 7.91
CA TYR A 5 -23.29 -13.83 9.23
C TYR A 5 -22.75 -12.41 9.03
N LYS A 6 -23.45 -11.43 9.59
CA LYS A 6 -22.97 -10.05 9.68
C LYS A 6 -22.36 -9.84 11.06
N VAL A 7 -21.04 -9.65 11.11
CA VAL A 7 -20.30 -9.43 12.35
C VAL A 7 -19.73 -8.01 12.33
N MET A 8 -19.90 -7.28 13.45
CA MET A 8 -19.24 -5.99 13.67
C MET A 8 -17.98 -6.19 14.49
N LEU A 9 -16.86 -5.64 14.03
CA LEU A 9 -15.64 -5.59 14.83
C LEU A 9 -15.77 -4.49 15.90
N LEU A 10 -15.36 -4.82 17.13
CA LEU A 10 -15.27 -3.87 18.25
C LEU A 10 -13.80 -3.66 18.65
N PRO A 11 -12.99 -2.99 17.80
CA PRO A 11 -11.56 -2.86 18.06
C PRO A 11 -11.30 -1.90 19.22
N ASN A 12 -10.34 -2.25 20.07
CA ASN A 12 -9.79 -1.35 21.08
C ASN A 12 -8.87 -0.29 20.45
N ASN A 13 -8.40 0.66 21.24
CA ASN A 13 -7.59 1.78 20.74
C ASN A 13 -6.31 1.31 20.04
N LYS A 14 -5.61 0.29 20.56
CA LYS A 14 -4.39 -0.26 19.92
C LYS A 14 -4.72 -0.85 18.53
N GLN A 15 -5.82 -1.60 18.43
CA GLN A 15 -6.27 -2.20 17.18
C GLN A 15 -6.71 -1.14 16.17
N LYS A 16 -7.48 -0.12 16.59
CA LYS A 16 -7.89 1.00 15.74
C LYS A 16 -6.66 1.71 15.15
N THR A 17 -5.68 2.04 15.97
CA THR A 17 -4.44 2.67 15.52
C THR A 17 -3.73 1.81 14.46
N LYS A 18 -3.62 0.50 14.69
CA LYS A 18 -2.98 -0.39 13.71
C LYS A 18 -3.78 -0.50 12.41
N LEU A 19 -5.11 -0.56 12.48
CA LEU A 19 -5.98 -0.55 11.30
C LEU A 19 -5.79 0.73 10.46
N PHE A 20 -5.74 1.90 11.12
CA PHE A 20 -5.46 3.16 10.43
C PHE A 20 -4.05 3.22 9.84
N GLN A 21 -3.04 2.72 10.54
CA GLN A 21 -1.68 2.59 9.99
C GLN A 21 -1.67 1.71 8.74
N CYS A 22 -2.30 0.54 8.78
CA CYS A 22 -2.39 -0.36 7.62
C CYS A 22 -3.11 0.30 6.44
N ALA A 23 -4.24 0.98 6.69
CA ALA A 23 -4.96 1.71 5.65
C ALA A 23 -4.12 2.87 5.07
N GLY A 24 -3.37 3.58 5.91
CA GLY A 24 -2.46 4.65 5.50
C GLY A 24 -1.32 4.13 4.61
N VAL A 25 -0.65 3.05 5.02
CA VAL A 25 0.41 2.41 4.23
C VAL A 25 -0.13 1.91 2.89
N ALA A 26 -1.31 1.29 2.87
CA ALA A 26 -1.94 0.82 1.63
C ALA A 26 -2.25 1.97 0.67
N ARG A 27 -2.83 3.07 1.18
CA ARG A 27 -3.11 4.27 0.40
C ARG A 27 -1.83 4.89 -0.17
N TRP A 28 -0.79 5.00 0.65
CA TRP A 28 0.50 5.53 0.21
C TRP A 28 1.13 4.65 -0.87
N ALA A 29 1.13 3.33 -0.70
CA ALA A 29 1.71 2.39 -1.67
C ALA A 29 1.00 2.44 -3.03
N TYR A 30 -0.34 2.58 -3.02
CA TYR A 30 -1.12 2.79 -4.24
C TYR A 30 -0.69 4.08 -4.97
N ASN A 31 -0.62 5.20 -4.24
CA ASN A 31 -0.22 6.48 -4.82
C ASN A 31 1.22 6.46 -5.34
N PHE A 32 2.13 5.78 -4.64
CA PHE A 32 3.51 5.57 -5.09
C PHE A 32 3.54 4.82 -6.43
N ALA A 33 2.84 3.69 -6.53
CA ALA A 33 2.78 2.92 -7.77
C ALA A 33 2.18 3.73 -8.92
N LEU A 34 1.11 4.49 -8.65
CA LEU A 34 0.48 5.36 -9.64
C LEU A 34 1.43 6.44 -10.13
N ALA A 35 2.14 7.12 -9.22
CA ALA A 35 3.11 8.16 -9.57
C ALA A 35 4.25 7.60 -10.44
N GLN A 36 4.77 6.42 -10.09
CA GLN A 36 5.82 5.75 -10.87
C GLN A 36 5.35 5.39 -12.28
N GLN A 37 4.12 4.91 -12.44
CA GLN A 37 3.56 4.64 -13.77
C GLN A 37 3.35 5.91 -14.57
N GLN A 38 2.82 6.97 -13.95
CA GLN A 38 2.62 8.26 -14.61
C GLN A 38 3.94 8.88 -15.07
N GLU A 39 4.98 8.79 -14.25
CA GLU A 39 6.32 9.28 -14.60
C GLU A 39 6.93 8.46 -15.75
N ASN A 40 6.82 7.14 -15.69
CA ASN A 40 7.32 6.26 -16.73
C ASN A 40 6.58 6.45 -18.07
N ASP A 41 5.26 6.62 -18.03
CA ASP A 41 4.44 6.91 -19.21
C ASP A 41 4.83 8.26 -19.85
N LYS A 42 5.02 9.32 -19.04
CA LYS A 42 5.53 10.62 -19.52
C LYS A 42 6.89 10.52 -20.21
N GLN A 43 7.72 9.56 -19.81
CA GLN A 43 9.03 9.31 -20.42
C GLN A 43 8.96 8.40 -21.67
N GLY A 44 7.75 8.00 -22.11
CA GLY A 44 7.55 7.08 -23.24
C GLY A 44 7.90 5.62 -22.91
N GLY A 45 7.98 5.29 -21.62
CA GLY A 45 8.27 3.94 -21.13
C GLY A 45 7.10 2.99 -21.30
N LYS A 46 7.38 1.68 -21.29
CA LYS A 46 6.35 0.63 -21.25
C LYS A 46 5.81 0.47 -19.84
N PHE A 47 4.56 0.03 -19.71
CA PHE A 47 3.91 -0.22 -18.42
C PHE A 47 4.80 -1.06 -17.48
N LEU A 48 5.02 -0.54 -16.25
CA LEU A 48 5.83 -1.24 -15.25
C LEU A 48 5.03 -2.42 -14.67
N SER A 49 5.67 -3.59 -14.56
CA SER A 49 5.01 -4.74 -13.93
C SER A 49 4.89 -4.59 -12.41
N ASP A 50 3.90 -5.25 -11.80
CA ASP A 50 3.76 -5.31 -10.33
C ASP A 50 5.06 -5.78 -9.66
N GLY A 51 5.68 -6.83 -10.22
CA GLY A 51 6.93 -7.39 -9.68
C GLY A 51 8.08 -6.38 -9.66
N GLU A 52 8.15 -5.48 -10.64
CA GLU A 52 9.16 -4.42 -10.66
C GLU A 52 8.87 -3.34 -9.62
N LEU A 53 7.63 -2.84 -9.56
CA LEU A 53 7.21 -1.84 -8.57
C LEU A 53 7.41 -2.33 -7.14
N ARG A 54 7.12 -3.61 -6.87
CA ARG A 54 7.35 -4.23 -5.56
C ARG A 54 8.83 -4.34 -5.21
N LYS A 55 9.71 -4.67 -6.16
CA LYS A 55 11.16 -4.68 -5.92
C LYS A 55 11.66 -3.28 -5.55
N ARG A 56 11.26 -2.25 -6.30
CA ARG A 56 11.59 -0.84 -6.00
C ARG A 56 11.09 -0.44 -4.61
N LEU A 57 9.84 -0.79 -4.29
CA LEU A 57 9.25 -0.50 -2.97
C LEU A 57 10.00 -1.19 -1.83
N THR A 58 10.39 -2.46 -1.98
CA THR A 58 11.16 -3.19 -0.96
C THR A 58 12.50 -2.51 -0.67
N GLN A 59 13.20 -1.99 -1.69
CA GLN A 59 14.44 -1.25 -1.49
C GLN A 59 14.19 0.09 -0.79
N LEU A 60 13.14 0.82 -1.18
CA LEU A 60 12.76 2.08 -0.52
C LEU A 60 12.50 1.88 0.98
N LYS A 61 11.77 0.82 1.36
CA LYS A 61 11.47 0.51 2.78
C LYS A 61 12.69 0.26 3.67
N GLN A 62 13.86 0.02 3.09
CA GLN A 62 15.10 -0.18 3.84
C GLN A 62 15.76 1.15 4.25
N THR A 63 15.37 2.28 3.66
CA THR A 63 15.91 3.59 4.04
C THR A 63 15.26 4.10 5.32
N LYS A 64 15.97 4.94 6.07
CA LYS A 64 15.45 5.52 7.31
C LYS A 64 14.19 6.35 7.08
N GLU A 65 14.12 7.07 5.97
CA GLU A 65 12.98 7.93 5.57
C GLU A 65 11.68 7.13 5.44
N TYR A 66 11.74 5.92 4.89
CA TYR A 66 10.58 5.08 4.61
C TYR A 66 10.39 3.93 5.62
N SER A 67 11.12 3.95 6.75
CA SER A 67 11.06 2.92 7.78
C SER A 67 9.66 2.72 8.38
N TRP A 68 8.82 3.76 8.36
CA TRP A 68 7.43 3.73 8.84
C TRP A 68 6.46 2.93 7.94
N LEU A 69 6.88 2.52 6.74
CA LEU A 69 6.11 1.65 5.84
C LEU A 69 6.18 0.16 6.22
N ASN A 70 6.93 -0.18 7.27
CA ASN A 70 7.06 -1.53 7.82
C ASN A 70 6.15 -1.74 9.04
#